data_AF-A0A7G1G8J1-F1
#
_entry.id   AF-A0A7G1G8J1-F1
#
_cell.length_a   1.000
_cell.length_b   1.000
_cell.length_c   1.000
_cell.angle_alpha   90.00
_cell.angle_beta   90.00
_cell.angle_gamma   90.00
#
_symmetry.space_group_name_H-M   'P 1'
#
loop_
_entity.id
_entity.type
_entity.pdbx_description
1 polymer ?
#
loop_
_entity_poly.entity_id
_entity_poly.type
_entity_poly.pdbx_seq_one_letter_code
_entity_poly.pdbx_strand_id
1 'polypeptide(L)'
;MTLKEISINLNIDIKKLLFELNKIGIFILNPNKELSNSQITLIKKYISKDKNEKKQNKELKKIVKRHKIFIDTSSILDKNFEIFCNQIEPLLLKYKKKIIIIPKVFNELYNYLENEQLKEKVKKNIKILSKLREKNLIEIRVETRNNFVDNVFFIQFSKYRLKHKLLLITQDKKLSNSIIKLNKIKSPKENNVRVMKISNNGILYDFKELNNYQSNSNKKKSNETKIKITNVPNDIIPIKNIPSIGSNVYTDFGEKIKLISKISSGGEGTVYKTNTNYVCKIYKKEKITIRKFEKLKLMIKKSLNYNGICWPHKIIFNNSGEFVGYLMPMAFGKELKRMYFIEPKKKLINWKKIDAVNLAITILEKINYLHSNNIILGDINPMNILVVNPKEVYFVDTDSYQIERFPCPVGTIEFTPPELQGKNFGNIIRTLKNEYFAIAILLFMLMLPGKHPYSQKGGEDIKKNIKNMNFPYTFMKQTNKVAPEGMWVFIWSHLTYALKEKFFNIFNKNGKYSHLKTRLNTKQWLNEMEKYKLFLENNSKIVDKMSLNMFPTRYKKLGNLIYKNNK
;
A
#
# COMPACT_ATOMS: atom_id res chain seq x y z
N MET A 1 -17.88 41.71 23.91
CA MET A 1 -17.15 40.86 24.90
C MET A 1 -15.81 41.49 25.25
N THR A 2 -15.56 41.73 26.53
CA THR A 2 -14.37 42.42 27.04
C THR A 2 -13.27 41.45 27.47
N LEU A 3 -12.01 41.93 27.62
CA LEU A 3 -10.92 41.08 28.11
C LEU A 3 -11.17 40.64 29.57
N LYS A 4 -11.83 41.48 30.36
CA LYS A 4 -12.23 41.19 31.74
C LYS A 4 -13.23 40.03 31.82
N GLU A 5 -14.24 40.02 30.95
CA GLU A 5 -15.17 38.89 30.83
C GLU A 5 -14.46 37.59 30.44
N ILE A 6 -13.48 37.67 29.54
CA ILE A 6 -12.69 36.50 29.12
C ILE A 6 -11.82 35.98 30.28
N SER A 7 -11.20 36.87 31.05
CA SER A 7 -10.40 36.53 32.24
C SER A 7 -11.23 35.81 33.30
N ILE A 8 -12.45 36.30 33.58
CA ILE A 8 -13.40 35.69 34.53
C ILE A 8 -13.83 34.30 34.04
N ASN A 9 -14.27 34.19 32.77
CA ASN A 9 -14.71 32.92 32.19
C ASN A 9 -13.64 31.83 32.17
N LEU A 10 -12.36 32.21 32.18
CA LEU A 10 -11.24 31.28 32.16
C LEU A 10 -10.61 31.04 33.53
N ASN A 11 -11.05 31.78 34.56
CA ASN A 11 -10.44 31.82 35.88
C ASN A 11 -8.92 32.10 35.82
N ILE A 12 -8.51 33.08 35.01
CA ILE A 12 -7.12 33.52 34.85
C ILE A 12 -7.02 34.98 35.27
N ASP A 13 -6.04 35.31 36.12
CA ASP A 13 -5.76 36.69 36.50
C ASP A 13 -5.58 37.60 35.25
N ILE A 14 -6.27 38.75 35.27
CA ILE A 14 -6.36 39.62 34.10
C ILE A 14 -5.01 40.24 33.73
N LYS A 15 -4.15 40.57 34.71
CA LYS A 15 -2.81 41.13 34.46
C LYS A 15 -1.91 40.09 33.81
N LYS A 16 -1.99 38.84 34.29
CA LYS A 16 -1.28 37.70 33.68
C LYS A 16 -1.75 37.42 32.26
N LEU A 17 -3.06 37.49 32.00
CA LEU A 17 -3.60 37.33 30.65
C LEU A 17 -3.11 38.44 29.71
N LEU A 18 -3.10 39.69 30.18
CA LEU A 18 -2.58 40.84 29.43
C LEU A 18 -1.11 40.66 29.04
N PHE A 19 -0.28 40.24 30.00
CA PHE A 19 1.15 40.03 29.78
C PHE A 19 1.43 38.97 28.70
N GLU A 20 0.68 37.86 28.74
CA GLU A 20 0.84 36.79 27.76
C GLU A 20 0.31 37.15 26.37
N LEU A 21 -0.72 37.99 26.27
CA LEU A 21 -1.22 38.51 24.99
C LEU A 21 -0.25 39.52 24.36
N ASN A 22 0.40 40.36 25.18
CA ASN A 22 1.41 41.31 24.70
C ASN A 22 2.62 40.59 24.07
N LYS A 23 3.06 39.46 24.63
CA LYS A 23 4.17 38.66 24.07
C LYS A 23 3.93 38.17 22.65
N ILE A 24 2.67 38.04 22.24
CA ILE A 24 2.27 37.57 20.91
C ILE A 24 1.74 38.70 20.03
N GLY A 25 1.97 39.96 20.42
CA GLY A 25 1.64 41.15 19.63
C GLY A 25 0.20 41.61 19.72
N ILE A 26 -0.58 41.15 20.72
CA ILE A 26 -1.96 41.61 20.95
C ILE A 26 -1.95 42.60 22.11
N PHE A 27 -1.94 43.89 21.77
CA PHE A 27 -1.93 44.97 22.74
C PHE A 27 -3.36 45.44 23.06
N ILE A 28 -3.79 45.23 24.31
CA ILE A 28 -5.12 45.66 24.79
C ILE A 28 -4.91 46.73 25.85
N LEU A 29 -5.14 47.98 25.46
CA LEU A 29 -4.90 49.15 26.31
C LEU A 29 -5.96 49.32 27.41
N ASN A 30 -7.21 48.96 27.13
CA ASN A 30 -8.31 49.01 28.10
C ASN A 30 -9.02 47.64 28.19
N PRO A 31 -8.85 46.88 29.30
CA PRO A 31 -9.43 45.55 29.45
C PRO A 31 -10.97 45.53 29.52
N ASN A 32 -11.59 46.69 29.79
CA ASN A 32 -13.05 46.85 29.89
C ASN A 32 -13.69 47.32 28.58
N LYS A 33 -12.89 47.67 27.56
CA LYS A 33 -13.42 48.05 26.24
C LYS A 33 -13.78 46.79 25.46
N GLU A 34 -14.84 46.87 24.67
CA GLU A 34 -15.23 45.78 23.78
C GLU A 34 -14.12 45.45 22.79
N LEU A 35 -13.79 44.16 22.69
CA LEU A 35 -12.79 43.67 21.76
C LEU A 35 -13.40 43.45 20.38
N SER A 36 -12.65 43.77 19.34
CA SER A 36 -13.04 43.44 17.97
C SER A 36 -13.10 41.92 17.74
N ASN A 37 -13.90 41.49 16.76
CA ASN A 37 -14.04 40.07 16.42
C ASN A 37 -12.71 39.41 16.02
N SER A 38 -11.77 40.16 15.43
CA SER A 38 -10.43 39.67 15.10
C SER A 38 -9.60 39.41 16.36
N GLN A 39 -9.62 40.32 17.33
CA GLN A 39 -8.94 40.17 18.62
C GLN A 39 -9.50 39.00 19.43
N ILE A 40 -10.82 38.86 19.50
CA ILE A 40 -11.48 37.74 20.19
C ILE A 40 -11.07 36.40 19.57
N THR A 41 -11.01 36.33 18.24
CA THR A 41 -10.59 35.12 17.51
C THR A 41 -9.14 34.73 17.81
N LEU A 42 -8.23 35.72 17.83
CA LEU A 42 -6.82 35.49 18.15
C LEU A 42 -6.62 35.03 19.61
N ILE A 43 -7.32 35.66 20.56
CA ILE A 43 -7.25 35.31 21.99
C ILE A 43 -7.75 33.88 22.20
N LYS A 44 -8.88 33.49 21.59
CA LYS A 44 -9.39 32.10 21.63
C LYS A 44 -8.39 31.09 21.05
N LYS A 45 -7.67 31.46 19.99
CA LYS A 45 -6.61 30.63 19.39
C LYS A 45 -5.39 30.49 20.31
N TYR A 46 -5.04 31.53 21.06
CA TYR A 46 -3.95 31.48 22.03
C TYR A 46 -4.28 30.59 23.24
N ILE A 47 -5.45 30.80 23.85
CA ILE A 47 -5.88 30.05 25.04
C ILE A 47 -6.01 28.55 24.75
N SER A 48 -6.48 28.19 23.55
CA SER A 48 -6.55 26.79 23.11
C SER A 48 -5.17 26.17 22.88
N LYS A 49 -4.15 26.96 22.54
CA LYS A 49 -2.76 26.51 22.40
C LYS A 49 -2.08 26.25 23.75
N ASP A 50 -2.15 27.18 24.70
CA ASP A 50 -1.49 27.05 26.02
C ASP A 50 -2.09 25.92 26.89
N LYS A 51 -3.43 25.74 26.86
CA LYS A 51 -4.08 24.61 27.55
C LYS A 51 -3.64 23.25 27.00
N ASN A 52 -3.34 23.16 25.70
CA ASN A 52 -2.89 21.92 25.07
C ASN A 52 -1.41 21.60 25.38
N GLU A 53 -0.53 22.60 25.43
CA GLU A 53 0.90 22.39 25.72
C GLU A 53 1.16 21.94 27.17
N LYS A 54 0.46 22.52 28.16
CA LYS A 54 0.58 22.10 29.58
C LYS A 54 0.10 20.67 29.82
N LYS A 55 -0.99 20.26 29.16
CA LYS A 55 -1.53 18.88 29.23
C LYS A 55 -0.56 17.87 28.62
N GLN A 56 0.06 18.21 27.50
CA GLN A 56 1.02 17.33 26.79
C GLN A 56 2.32 17.11 27.57
N ASN A 57 2.84 18.15 28.23
CA ASN A 57 4.08 18.03 29.02
C ASN A 57 3.91 17.11 30.26
N LYS A 58 2.71 17.08 30.86
CA LYS A 58 2.38 16.16 31.97
C LYS A 58 2.33 14.69 31.52
N GLU A 59 1.78 14.41 30.34
CA GLU A 59 1.71 13.06 29.78
C GLU A 59 3.09 12.54 29.33
N LEU A 60 3.92 13.38 28.72
CA LEU A 60 5.28 13.01 28.30
C LEU A 60 6.14 12.53 29.49
N LYS A 61 6.09 13.24 30.62
CA LYS A 61 6.78 12.84 31.87
C LYS A 61 6.35 11.45 32.35
N LYS A 62 5.05 11.16 32.31
CA LYS A 62 4.47 9.87 32.73
C LYS A 62 4.90 8.74 31.80
N ILE A 63 5.01 9.01 30.50
CA ILE A 63 5.44 8.06 29.48
C ILE A 63 6.90 7.68 29.69
N VAL A 64 7.79 8.68 29.75
CA VAL A 64 9.24 8.45 29.91
C VAL A 64 9.52 7.69 31.20
N LYS A 65 8.88 8.05 32.32
CA LYS A 65 9.06 7.36 33.61
C LYS A 65 8.73 5.86 33.55
N ARG A 66 7.72 5.46 32.76
CA ARG A 66 7.12 4.11 32.82
C ARG A 66 7.59 3.14 31.74
N HIS A 67 8.15 3.61 30.62
CA HIS A 67 8.45 2.76 29.47
C HIS A 67 9.96 2.57 29.26
N LYS A 68 10.33 1.45 28.64
CA LYS A 68 11.60 1.32 27.91
C LYS A 68 11.40 1.89 26.52
N ILE A 69 12.30 2.80 26.13
CA ILE A 69 12.11 3.67 24.97
C ILE A 69 13.00 3.15 23.84
N PHE A 70 12.40 2.80 22.72
CA PHE A 70 13.08 2.45 21.48
C PHE A 70 12.83 3.53 20.45
N ILE A 71 13.81 3.77 19.58
CA ILE A 71 13.69 4.70 18.46
C ILE A 71 14.17 4.02 17.18
N ASP A 72 13.53 4.34 16.06
CA ASP A 72 13.91 3.85 14.74
C ASP A 72 14.65 4.92 13.91
N THR A 73 15.20 4.48 12.79
CA THR A 73 15.91 5.34 11.83
C THR A 73 15.02 6.45 11.30
N SER A 74 13.74 6.20 11.04
CA SER A 74 12.82 7.21 10.51
C SER A 74 12.62 8.40 11.46
N SER A 75 12.60 8.15 12.77
CA SER A 75 12.53 9.20 13.79
C SER A 75 13.84 9.95 13.97
N ILE A 76 14.97 9.25 13.88
CA ILE A 76 16.29 9.89 13.94
C ILE A 76 16.48 10.80 12.73
N LEU A 77 15.96 10.42 11.56
CA LEU A 77 15.98 11.25 10.35
C LEU A 77 14.88 12.31 10.31
N ASP A 78 14.04 12.45 11.34
CA ASP A 78 13.03 13.50 11.37
C ASP A 78 13.67 14.90 11.43
N LYS A 79 13.05 15.90 10.80
CA LYS A 79 13.56 17.28 10.83
C LYS A 79 13.52 17.90 12.24
N ASN A 80 12.68 17.39 13.13
CA ASN A 80 12.51 17.88 14.50
C ASN A 80 13.21 16.98 15.53
N PHE A 81 14.07 16.06 15.09
CA PHE A 81 14.78 15.13 15.97
C PHE A 81 15.63 15.84 17.04
N GLU A 82 16.31 16.92 16.67
CA GLU A 82 17.10 17.74 17.60
C GLU A 82 16.23 18.39 18.69
N ILE A 83 15.10 18.97 18.28
CA ILE A 83 14.12 19.59 19.21
C ILE A 83 13.61 18.52 20.19
N PHE A 84 13.29 17.33 19.68
CA PHE A 84 12.89 16.20 20.50
C PHE A 84 13.98 15.80 21.50
N CYS A 85 15.24 15.70 21.08
CA CYS A 85 16.36 15.34 21.96
C CYS A 85 16.51 16.34 23.11
N ASN A 86 16.47 17.64 22.80
CA ASN A 86 16.55 18.71 23.81
C ASN A 86 15.41 18.63 24.84
N GLN A 87 14.22 18.20 24.42
CA GLN A 87 13.07 18.06 25.31
C GLN A 87 13.10 16.78 26.15
N ILE A 88 13.57 15.67 25.58
CA ILE A 88 13.55 14.37 26.28
C ILE A 88 14.76 14.21 27.21
N GLU A 89 15.91 14.81 26.90
CA GLU A 89 17.15 14.67 27.67
C GLU A 89 16.98 14.96 29.18
N PRO A 90 16.38 16.09 29.61
CA PRO A 90 16.16 16.35 31.04
C PRO A 90 15.27 15.29 31.71
N LEU A 91 14.33 14.71 30.96
CA LEU A 91 13.43 13.68 31.46
C LEU A 91 14.14 12.33 31.60
N LEU A 92 15.04 12.00 30.67
CA LEU A 92 15.85 10.79 30.73
C LEU A 92 16.80 10.83 31.93
N LEU A 93 17.47 11.95 32.15
CA LEU A 93 18.32 12.18 33.33
C LEU A 93 17.52 12.06 34.63
N LYS A 94 16.41 12.80 34.73
CA LYS A 94 15.56 12.82 35.93
C LYS A 94 15.02 11.44 36.30
N TYR A 95 14.62 10.63 35.32
CA TYR A 95 14.03 9.31 35.56
C TYR A 95 15.03 8.15 35.39
N LYS A 96 16.32 8.44 35.21
CA LYS A 96 17.39 7.46 34.96
C LYS A 96 17.01 6.47 33.85
N LYS A 97 16.49 6.99 32.73
CA LYS A 97 16.08 6.23 31.56
C LYS A 97 17.08 6.39 30.43
N LYS A 98 17.09 5.41 29.53
CA LYS A 98 17.90 5.42 28.30
C LYS A 98 17.01 5.21 27.08
N ILE A 99 17.44 5.78 25.95
CA ILE A 99 16.91 5.44 24.64
C ILE A 99 17.67 4.21 24.13
N ILE A 100 16.94 3.17 23.78
CA ILE A 100 17.47 1.92 23.27
C ILE A 100 17.54 2.00 21.75
N ILE A 101 18.73 1.78 21.21
CA ILE A 101 18.98 1.73 19.76
C ILE A 101 19.47 0.32 19.41
N ILE A 102 18.83 -0.30 18.43
CA ILE A 102 19.25 -1.61 17.91
C ILE A 102 20.34 -1.41 16.82
N PRO A 103 21.31 -2.33 16.67
CA PRO A 103 22.39 -2.21 15.69
C PRO A 103 21.92 -1.94 14.26
N LYS A 104 20.80 -2.54 13.83
CA LYS A 104 20.20 -2.28 12.52
C LYS A 104 19.94 -0.79 12.25
N VAL A 105 19.58 0.00 13.26
CA VAL A 105 19.35 1.45 13.10
C VAL A 105 20.65 2.17 12.76
N PHE A 106 21.77 1.80 13.39
CA PHE A 106 23.07 2.37 13.02
C PHE A 106 23.47 1.96 11.60
N ASN A 107 23.29 0.69 11.22
CA ASN A 107 23.58 0.24 9.85
C ASN A 107 22.78 1.03 8.82
N GLU A 108 21.48 1.25 9.06
CA GLU A 108 20.64 2.08 8.19
C GLU A 108 21.13 3.53 8.15
N LEU A 109 21.50 4.14 9.28
CA LEU A 109 22.08 5.48 9.31
C LEU A 109 23.40 5.57 8.54
N TYR A 110 24.30 4.58 8.68
CA TYR A 110 25.56 4.54 7.95
C TYR A 110 25.33 4.41 6.43
N ASN A 111 24.36 3.61 5.98
CA ASN A 111 23.99 3.54 4.57
C ASN A 111 23.52 4.90 4.02
N TYR A 112 22.91 5.75 4.85
CA TYR A 112 22.51 7.09 4.44
C TYR A 112 23.66 8.12 4.40
N LEU A 113 24.89 7.77 4.81
CA LEU A 113 26.05 8.63 4.61
C LEU A 113 26.50 8.69 3.15
N GLU A 114 26.15 7.68 2.34
CA GLU A 114 26.41 7.65 0.89
C GLU A 114 25.36 8.47 0.10
N ASN A 115 24.28 8.92 0.76
CA ASN A 115 23.25 9.74 0.14
C ASN A 115 23.59 11.23 0.28
N GLU A 116 23.99 11.88 -0.81
CA GLU A 116 24.39 13.30 -0.85
C GLU A 116 23.36 14.28 -0.24
N GLN A 117 22.05 13.97 -0.30
CA GLN A 117 21.01 14.84 0.28
C GLN A 117 20.85 14.66 1.80
N LEU A 118 21.15 13.47 2.33
CA LEU A 118 20.92 13.12 3.74
C LEU A 118 22.20 13.09 4.57
N LYS A 119 23.38 13.01 3.93
CA LYS A 119 24.71 12.88 4.55
C LYS A 119 24.96 13.90 5.66
N GLU A 120 24.74 15.18 5.41
CA GLU A 120 24.97 16.23 6.43
C GLU A 120 23.98 16.14 7.60
N LYS A 121 22.73 15.78 7.31
CA LYS A 121 21.72 15.55 8.35
C LYS A 121 22.06 14.34 9.22
N VAL A 122 22.52 13.25 8.61
CA VAL A 122 22.94 12.03 9.30
C VAL A 122 24.15 12.33 10.18
N LYS A 123 25.19 13.00 9.66
CA LYS A 123 26.35 13.43 10.46
C LYS A 123 25.94 14.27 11.67
N LYS A 124 25.06 15.25 11.47
CA LYS A 124 24.51 16.07 12.56
C LYS A 124 23.81 15.21 13.62
N ASN A 125 22.95 14.29 13.19
CA ASN A 125 22.18 13.47 14.12
C ASN A 125 23.04 12.42 14.84
N ILE A 126 24.09 11.88 14.20
CA ILE A 126 25.10 11.03 14.84
C ILE A 126 25.85 11.80 15.93
N LYS A 127 26.21 13.08 15.70
CA LYS A 127 26.81 13.93 16.74
C LYS A 127 25.88 14.12 17.94
N ILE A 128 24.58 14.33 17.71
CA ILE A 128 23.57 14.43 18.79
C ILE A 128 23.49 13.12 19.58
N LEU A 129 23.42 11.97 18.90
CA LEU A 129 23.41 10.65 19.55
C LEU A 129 24.68 10.39 20.35
N SER A 130 25.84 10.85 19.87
CA SER A 130 27.13 10.72 20.56
C SER A 130 27.14 11.53 21.86
N LYS A 131 26.65 12.78 21.85
CA LYS A 131 26.48 13.60 23.06
C LYS A 131 25.54 12.94 24.08
N LEU A 132 24.43 12.37 23.62
CA LEU A 132 23.52 11.62 24.51
C LEU A 132 24.18 10.35 25.08
N ARG A 133 25.03 9.69 24.30
CA ARG A 133 25.79 8.50 24.73
C ARG A 133 26.84 8.84 25.78
N GLU A 134 27.58 9.94 25.62
CA GLU A 134 28.54 10.44 26.62
C GLU A 134 27.86 10.70 27.98
N LYS A 135 26.62 11.20 27.95
CA LYS A 135 25.77 11.38 29.15
C LYS A 135 25.13 10.07 29.65
N ASN A 136 25.51 8.91 29.11
CA ASN A 136 24.98 7.59 29.44
C ASN A 136 23.46 7.45 29.22
N LEU A 137 22.89 8.19 28.26
CA LEU A 137 21.45 8.20 27.95
C LEU A 137 21.07 7.30 26.77
N ILE A 138 22.03 6.66 26.11
CA ILE A 138 21.82 5.69 25.03
C ILE A 138 22.24 4.28 25.50
N GLU A 139 21.41 3.29 25.22
CA GLU A 139 21.73 1.86 25.37
C GLU A 139 21.76 1.21 23.97
N ILE A 140 22.92 0.71 23.54
CA ILE A 140 23.03 -0.07 22.30
C ILE A 140 22.83 -1.53 22.65
N ARG A 141 21.86 -2.19 22.03
CA ARG A 141 21.47 -3.55 22.40
C ARG A 141 21.85 -4.56 21.31
N VAL A 142 22.93 -5.32 21.55
CA VAL A 142 23.44 -6.34 20.62
C VAL A 142 22.47 -7.52 20.54
N GLU A 143 22.21 -7.98 19.31
CA GLU A 143 21.33 -9.11 19.03
C GLU A 143 22.01 -10.44 19.38
N THR A 144 21.28 -11.37 20.00
CA THR A 144 21.74 -12.76 20.13
C THR A 144 21.77 -13.38 18.74
N ARG A 145 22.94 -13.89 18.33
CA ARG A 145 23.31 -14.39 16.99
C ARG A 145 22.18 -15.11 16.25
N ASN A 146 22.03 -14.79 14.96
CA ASN A 146 21.14 -15.36 13.92
C ASN A 146 19.78 -14.68 13.71
N ASN A 147 19.71 -13.46 13.17
CA ASN A 147 18.46 -12.98 12.54
C ASN A 147 18.70 -11.97 11.39
N PHE A 148 18.85 -12.49 10.16
CA PHE A 148 18.65 -11.74 8.91
C PHE A 148 17.14 -11.54 8.63
N VAL A 149 16.39 -11.00 9.59
CA VAL A 149 14.93 -10.83 9.46
C VAL A 149 14.60 -9.35 9.32
N ASP A 150 13.82 -8.98 8.28
CA ASP A 150 13.45 -7.59 8.00
C ASP A 150 12.69 -6.89 9.15
N ASN A 151 12.15 -7.65 10.11
CA ASN A 151 11.25 -7.16 11.16
C ASN A 151 11.83 -7.28 12.59
N VAL A 152 13.11 -6.89 12.77
CA VAL A 152 13.82 -6.93 14.07
C VAL A 152 13.03 -6.28 15.21
N PHE A 153 12.42 -5.10 14.99
CA PHE A 153 11.62 -4.42 16.00
C PHE A 153 10.44 -5.26 16.49
N PHE A 154 9.75 -5.98 15.60
CA PHE A 154 8.63 -6.84 15.99
C PHE A 154 9.10 -8.00 16.87
N ILE A 155 10.21 -8.66 16.53
CA ILE A 155 10.79 -9.76 17.32
C ILE A 155 11.16 -9.27 18.72
N GLN A 156 11.90 -8.16 18.80
CA GLN A 156 12.33 -7.59 20.08
C GLN A 156 11.13 -7.15 20.93
N PHE A 157 10.12 -6.52 20.32
CA PHE A 157 8.92 -6.08 21.05
C PHE A 157 8.07 -7.25 21.54
N SER A 158 7.94 -8.32 20.76
CA SER A 158 7.27 -9.56 21.19
C SER A 158 7.96 -10.19 22.42
N LYS A 159 9.30 -10.21 22.44
CA LYS A 159 10.06 -10.78 23.57
C LYS A 159 10.06 -9.89 24.81
N TYR A 160 10.33 -8.58 24.65
CA TYR A 160 10.52 -7.68 25.79
C TYR A 160 9.24 -7.19 26.46
N ARG A 161 8.10 -7.21 25.74
CA ARG A 161 6.81 -6.81 26.33
C ARG A 161 6.35 -7.75 27.44
N LEU A 162 6.94 -8.95 27.54
CA LEU A 162 6.72 -9.87 28.65
C LEU A 162 7.20 -9.30 29.99
N LYS A 163 8.29 -8.50 29.98
CA LYS A 163 8.93 -8.00 31.21
C LYS A 163 8.83 -6.48 31.40
N HIS A 164 8.58 -5.73 30.32
CA HIS A 164 8.64 -4.27 30.35
C HIS A 164 7.50 -3.64 29.54
N LYS A 165 7.05 -2.45 29.97
CA LYS A 165 6.23 -1.57 29.12
C LYS A 165 7.14 -0.93 28.09
N LEU A 166 6.81 -1.09 26.81
CA LEU A 166 7.67 -0.62 25.71
C LEU A 166 7.05 0.58 25.01
N LEU A 167 7.89 1.52 24.61
CA LEU A 167 7.56 2.64 23.75
C LEU A 167 8.43 2.55 22.49
N LEU A 168 7.82 2.58 21.31
CA LEU A 168 8.52 2.84 20.06
C LEU A 168 8.26 4.27 19.61
N ILE A 169 9.33 4.99 19.27
CA ILE A 169 9.29 6.29 18.60
C ILE A 169 9.59 6.02 17.13
N THR A 170 8.59 6.23 16.26
CA THR A 170 8.69 5.99 14.81
C THR A 170 7.89 7.01 14.00
N GLN A 171 8.41 7.44 12.85
CA GLN A 171 7.63 8.16 11.83
C GLN A 171 7.04 7.20 10.79
N ASP A 172 7.50 5.95 10.78
CA ASP A 172 7.02 4.89 9.90
C ASP A 172 5.66 4.34 10.38
N LYS A 173 4.62 4.66 9.60
CA LYS A 173 3.25 4.20 9.84
C LYS A 173 3.11 2.67 9.69
N LYS A 174 3.87 2.03 8.80
CA LYS A 174 3.87 0.57 8.62
C LYS A 174 4.50 -0.13 9.83
N LEU A 175 5.65 0.37 10.31
CA LEU A 175 6.28 -0.13 11.54
C LEU A 175 5.37 0.08 12.75
N SER A 176 4.81 1.28 12.89
CA SER A 176 3.86 1.62 13.95
C SER A 176 2.66 0.67 13.99
N ASN A 177 2.00 0.46 12.84
CA ASN A 177 0.88 -0.49 12.73
C ASN A 177 1.29 -1.92 13.07
N SER A 178 2.50 -2.33 12.70
CA SER A 178 3.01 -3.68 12.96
C SER A 178 3.23 -3.92 14.46
N ILE A 179 3.77 -2.93 15.17
CA ILE A 179 4.00 -3.00 16.61
C ILE A 179 2.68 -2.85 17.40
N ILE A 180 1.78 -1.95 17.01
CA ILE A 180 0.47 -1.77 17.68
C ILE A 180 -0.37 -3.06 17.61
N LYS A 181 -0.23 -3.88 16.56
CA LYS A 181 -0.93 -5.17 16.44
C LYS A 181 -0.60 -6.13 17.58
N LEU A 182 0.58 -6.05 18.20
CA LEU A 182 0.92 -6.87 19.37
C LEU A 182 -0.08 -6.67 20.52
N ASN A 183 -0.65 -5.47 20.67
CA ASN A 183 -1.67 -5.21 21.70
C ASN A 183 -3.02 -5.89 21.45
N LYS A 184 -3.26 -6.36 20.22
CA LYS A 184 -4.50 -7.07 19.85
C LYS A 184 -4.39 -8.58 20.05
N ILE A 185 -3.17 -9.12 20.09
CA ILE A 185 -2.86 -10.56 20.22
C ILE A 185 -2.66 -10.89 21.72
N LYS A 186 -3.63 -10.50 22.57
CA LYS A 186 -3.43 -10.48 24.03
C LYS A 186 -3.38 -11.89 24.66
N SER A 187 -2.34 -12.12 25.47
CA SER A 187 -2.32 -13.08 26.58
C SER A 187 -2.26 -12.33 27.92
N PRO A 188 -2.77 -12.87 29.04
CA PRO A 188 -2.86 -12.15 30.33
C PRO A 188 -1.51 -11.67 30.90
N LYS A 189 -0.40 -12.30 30.51
CA LYS A 189 0.95 -12.06 31.03
C LYS A 189 1.75 -10.98 30.27
N GLU A 190 1.18 -10.32 29.26
CA GLU A 190 1.93 -9.44 28.35
C GLU A 190 1.60 -7.94 28.52
N ASN A 191 2.63 -7.07 28.56
CA ASN A 191 2.43 -5.62 28.63
C ASN A 191 2.01 -5.03 27.27
N ASN A 192 1.16 -4.00 27.32
CA ASN A 192 0.86 -3.19 26.15
C ASN A 192 2.10 -2.41 25.69
N VAL A 193 2.31 -2.37 24.38
CA VAL A 193 3.32 -1.55 23.71
C VAL A 193 2.71 -0.24 23.26
N ARG A 194 3.42 0.88 23.42
CA ARG A 194 2.99 2.20 22.95
C ARG A 194 3.82 2.59 21.73
N VAL A 195 3.21 3.31 20.79
CA VAL A 195 3.91 3.82 19.61
C VAL A 195 3.56 5.28 19.41
N MET A 196 4.60 6.11 19.35
CA MET A 196 4.48 7.56 19.26
C MET A 196 5.34 8.10 18.11
N LYS A 197 5.02 9.31 17.66
CA LYS A 197 5.76 10.04 16.63
C LYS A 197 6.20 11.42 17.13
N ILE A 198 7.25 11.96 16.53
CA ILE A 198 7.73 13.32 16.80
C ILE A 198 6.87 14.30 15.99
N SER A 199 6.34 15.35 16.63
CA SER A 199 5.60 16.41 15.94
C SER A 199 6.52 17.52 15.41
N ASN A 200 5.92 18.47 14.69
CA ASN A 200 6.59 19.69 14.22
C ASN A 200 7.22 20.53 15.35
N ASN A 201 6.84 20.33 16.61
CA ASN A 201 7.36 21.06 17.76
C ASN A 201 8.27 20.18 18.65
N GLY A 202 8.71 19.01 18.15
CA GLY A 202 9.57 18.07 18.87
C GLY A 202 8.88 17.20 19.92
N ILE A 203 7.57 17.36 20.13
CA ILE A 203 6.80 16.67 21.16
C ILE A 203 6.31 15.31 20.64
N LEU A 204 6.20 14.31 21.53
CA LEU A 204 5.66 12.98 21.19
C LEU A 204 4.13 12.96 21.21
N TYR A 205 3.53 12.36 20.17
CA TYR A 205 2.08 12.10 20.11
C TYR A 205 1.80 10.64 19.78
N ASP A 206 0.75 10.09 20.37
CA ASP A 206 0.30 8.73 20.03
C ASP A 206 -0.18 8.68 18.57
N PHE A 207 0.17 7.60 17.87
CA PHE A 207 -0.41 7.31 16.56
C PHE A 207 -1.94 7.19 16.56
N LYS A 208 -2.58 7.07 17.73
CA LYS A 208 -4.04 6.97 17.91
C LYS A 208 -4.74 8.32 18.14
N GLU A 209 -4.06 9.39 18.54
CA GLU A 209 -4.71 10.62 19.00
C GLU A 209 -5.08 11.63 17.90
N LEU A 210 -4.77 11.37 16.63
CA LEU A 210 -5.23 12.20 15.51
C LEU A 210 -6.71 12.00 15.14
N ASN A 211 -7.43 11.09 15.81
CA ASN A 211 -8.86 10.88 15.59
C ASN A 211 -9.79 11.67 16.54
N ASN A 212 -9.26 12.35 17.57
CA ASN A 212 -10.08 12.94 18.65
C ASN A 212 -10.27 14.46 18.60
N TYR A 213 -9.79 15.17 17.56
CA TYR A 213 -10.11 16.59 17.34
C TYR A 213 -11.14 16.84 16.24
N GLN A 214 -11.77 15.78 15.70
CA GLN A 214 -12.94 15.89 14.81
C GLN A 214 -14.20 15.19 15.36
N SER A 215 -14.15 14.65 16.58
CA SER A 215 -15.29 13.98 17.22
C SER A 215 -15.96 14.87 18.26
N ASN A 216 -16.59 15.95 17.83
CA ASN A 216 -17.69 16.60 18.55
C ASN A 216 -18.58 17.41 17.60
N SER A 217 -18.90 16.82 16.45
CA SER A 217 -20.18 17.04 15.79
C SER A 217 -20.57 15.75 15.07
N ASN A 218 -21.82 15.32 15.30
CA ASN A 218 -22.50 14.18 14.69
C ASN A 218 -22.19 12.79 15.27
N LYS A 219 -22.93 12.46 16.34
CA LYS A 219 -23.61 11.15 16.43
C LYS A 219 -24.40 10.94 15.12
N LYS A 220 -23.82 10.23 14.16
CA LYS A 220 -24.59 9.54 13.12
C LYS A 220 -24.17 8.08 13.12
N LYS A 221 -25.21 7.24 13.17
CA LYS A 221 -25.20 5.79 12.99
C LYS A 221 -24.12 5.36 11.99
N SER A 222 -23.49 4.22 12.25
CA SER A 222 -22.54 3.54 11.38
C SER A 222 -23.17 3.22 10.01
N ASN A 223 -23.20 4.22 9.14
CA ASN A 223 -23.23 4.03 7.71
C ASN A 223 -21.77 4.06 7.27
N GLU A 224 -21.30 3.00 6.62
CA GLU A 224 -20.06 3.02 5.84
C GLU A 224 -20.08 4.29 4.98
N THR A 225 -19.29 5.29 5.37
CA THR A 225 -19.24 6.56 4.64
C THR A 225 -18.59 6.23 3.31
N LYS A 226 -19.41 6.11 2.26
CA LYS A 226 -18.95 5.91 0.89
C LYS A 226 -17.86 6.95 0.62
N ILE A 227 -16.63 6.49 0.44
CA ILE A 227 -15.51 7.36 0.09
C ILE A 227 -15.91 8.08 -1.20
N LYS A 228 -16.07 9.40 -1.11
CA LYS A 228 -16.47 10.20 -2.27
C LYS A 228 -15.33 10.29 -3.26
N ILE A 229 -15.65 10.21 -4.54
CA ILE A 229 -14.70 10.50 -5.62
C ILE A 229 -14.16 11.92 -5.49
N THR A 230 -13.00 12.15 -6.09
CA THR A 230 -12.39 13.47 -6.20
C THR A 230 -13.40 14.49 -6.75
N ASN A 231 -13.33 15.72 -6.24
CA ASN A 231 -14.13 16.84 -6.77
C ASN A 231 -13.45 17.48 -8.00
N VAL A 232 -12.28 16.97 -8.41
CA VAL A 232 -11.57 17.48 -9.59
C VAL A 232 -12.40 17.20 -10.86
N PRO A 233 -12.70 18.21 -11.67
CA PRO A 233 -13.49 18.06 -12.88
C PRO A 233 -12.76 17.20 -13.92
N ASN A 234 -13.51 16.52 -14.78
CA ASN A 234 -12.95 15.69 -15.85
C ASN A 234 -12.93 16.39 -17.20
N ASP A 235 -12.96 17.72 -17.20
CA ASP A 235 -13.05 18.51 -18.42
C ASP A 235 -11.78 18.34 -19.26
N ILE A 236 -11.97 18.32 -20.57
CA ILE A 236 -10.87 18.22 -21.53
C ILE A 236 -10.08 19.53 -21.46
N ILE A 237 -8.77 19.43 -21.36
CA ILE A 237 -7.88 20.59 -21.46
C ILE A 237 -7.70 20.88 -22.96
N PRO A 238 -8.08 22.07 -23.45
CA PRO A 238 -7.83 22.43 -24.83
C PRO A 238 -6.31 22.52 -25.06
N ILE A 239 -5.85 21.87 -26.12
CA ILE A 239 -4.45 21.88 -26.54
C ILE A 239 -4.36 22.23 -28.02
N LYS A 240 -3.30 22.96 -28.40
CA LYS A 240 -3.07 23.40 -29.78
C LYS A 240 -2.51 22.28 -30.65
N ASN A 241 -1.56 21.51 -30.12
CA ASN A 241 -0.89 20.45 -30.88
C ASN A 241 -0.59 19.21 -30.05
N ILE A 242 -0.80 18.03 -30.65
CA ILE A 242 -0.39 16.73 -30.12
C ILE A 242 0.99 16.38 -30.68
N PRO A 243 2.01 16.17 -29.83
CA PRO A 243 3.33 15.74 -30.29
C PRO A 243 3.29 14.41 -31.04
N SER A 244 4.10 14.33 -32.09
CA SER A 244 4.29 13.14 -32.94
C SER A 244 5.77 12.74 -33.00
N ILE A 245 6.09 11.69 -33.76
CA ILE A 245 7.47 11.24 -33.97
C ILE A 245 8.34 12.43 -34.45
N GLY A 246 9.53 12.58 -33.87
CA GLY A 246 10.46 13.67 -34.15
C GLY A 246 10.24 14.94 -33.31
N SER A 247 9.06 15.09 -32.68
CA SER A 247 8.76 16.24 -31.84
C SER A 247 9.63 16.28 -30.58
N ASN A 248 9.94 17.49 -30.13
CA ASN A 248 10.47 17.73 -28.80
C ASN A 248 9.31 17.95 -27.82
N VAL A 249 9.45 17.44 -26.61
CA VAL A 249 8.51 17.64 -25.51
C VAL A 249 9.32 17.94 -24.25
N TYR A 250 8.69 18.54 -23.25
CA TYR A 250 9.40 19.09 -22.09
C TYR A 250 8.86 18.49 -20.80
N THR A 251 9.75 18.24 -19.84
CA THR A 251 9.35 17.85 -18.48
C THR A 251 8.87 19.07 -17.69
N ASP A 252 8.32 18.83 -16.50
CA ASP A 252 7.95 19.87 -15.53
C ASP A 252 9.13 20.73 -15.05
N PHE A 253 10.37 20.30 -15.27
CA PHE A 253 11.60 21.04 -14.98
C PHE A 253 12.26 21.64 -16.23
N GLY A 254 11.60 21.58 -17.39
CA GLY A 254 12.11 22.14 -18.65
C GLY A 254 13.11 21.26 -19.40
N GLU A 255 13.39 20.05 -18.92
CA GLU A 255 14.26 19.10 -19.65
C GLU A 255 13.61 18.71 -20.98
N LYS A 256 14.38 18.77 -22.06
CA LYS A 256 13.94 18.46 -23.42
C LYS A 256 14.07 16.96 -23.71
N ILE A 257 12.97 16.35 -24.17
CA ILE A 257 12.86 14.95 -24.54
C ILE A 257 12.44 14.87 -26.01
N LYS A 258 13.12 14.03 -26.81
CA LYS A 258 12.80 13.81 -28.22
C LYS A 258 12.05 12.49 -28.39
N LEU A 259 10.92 12.53 -29.09
CA LEU A 259 10.14 11.34 -29.45
C LEU A 259 10.80 10.67 -30.67
N ILE A 260 11.38 9.48 -30.50
CA ILE A 260 12.19 8.82 -31.54
C ILE A 260 11.36 7.94 -32.46
N SER A 261 10.53 7.07 -31.89
CA SER A 261 9.71 6.14 -32.66
C SER A 261 8.49 5.71 -31.87
N LYS A 262 7.45 5.25 -32.58
CA LYS A 262 6.22 4.74 -31.97
C LYS A 262 6.42 3.29 -31.53
N ILE A 263 6.08 2.98 -30.28
CA ILE A 263 6.12 1.61 -29.72
C ILE A 263 4.74 0.97 -29.84
N SER A 264 3.70 1.70 -29.41
CA SER A 264 2.32 1.20 -29.43
C SER A 264 1.31 2.34 -29.47
N SER A 265 0.10 2.04 -29.93
CA SER A 265 -1.05 2.95 -29.92
C SER A 265 -2.23 2.22 -29.29
N GLY A 266 -3.00 2.90 -28.45
CA GLY A 266 -4.23 2.37 -27.87
C GLY A 266 -5.35 3.42 -27.82
N GLY A 267 -6.43 3.08 -27.13
CA GLY A 267 -7.59 3.97 -26.95
C GLY A 267 -7.26 5.25 -26.20
N GLU A 268 -6.29 5.22 -25.27
CA GLU A 268 -5.94 6.36 -24.42
C GLU A 268 -4.85 7.26 -25.01
N GLY A 269 -3.99 6.74 -25.88
CA GLY A 269 -2.81 7.46 -26.34
C GLY A 269 -1.82 6.59 -27.10
N THR A 270 -0.65 7.18 -27.36
CA THR A 270 0.47 6.56 -28.06
C THR A 270 1.69 6.56 -27.16
N VAL A 271 2.39 5.43 -27.11
CA VAL A 271 3.66 5.30 -26.39
C VAL A 271 4.81 5.41 -27.39
N TYR A 272 5.75 6.29 -27.09
CA TYR A 272 6.93 6.57 -27.91
C TYR A 272 8.21 6.17 -27.18
N LYS A 273 9.17 5.62 -27.93
CA LYS A 273 10.57 5.55 -27.50
C LYS A 273 11.13 6.97 -27.47
N THR A 274 11.97 7.29 -26.49
CA THR A 274 12.61 8.61 -26.38
C THR A 274 14.12 8.51 -26.53
N ASN A 275 14.79 9.66 -26.55
CA ASN A 275 16.25 9.77 -26.45
C ASN A 275 16.82 9.49 -25.06
N THR A 276 15.98 9.07 -24.11
CA THR A 276 16.37 8.65 -22.76
C THR A 276 16.02 7.18 -22.51
N ASN A 277 16.36 6.65 -21.34
CA ASN A 277 15.97 5.31 -20.92
C ASN A 277 14.47 5.16 -20.56
N TYR A 278 13.69 6.24 -20.68
CA TYR A 278 12.26 6.25 -20.45
C TYR A 278 11.47 6.22 -21.76
N VAL A 279 10.23 5.74 -21.70
CA VAL A 279 9.25 5.87 -22.78
C VAL A 279 8.24 6.96 -22.42
N CYS A 280 7.71 7.63 -23.43
CA CYS A 280 6.76 8.72 -23.27
C CYS A 280 5.38 8.29 -23.75
N LYS A 281 4.37 8.33 -22.87
CA LYS A 281 2.96 8.17 -23.27
C LYS A 281 2.38 9.57 -23.53
N ILE A 282 1.94 9.80 -24.76
CA ILE A 282 1.20 11.00 -25.17
C ILE A 282 -0.26 10.61 -25.30
N TYR A 283 -1.15 11.31 -24.60
CA TYR A 283 -2.59 11.06 -24.66
C TYR A 283 -3.18 11.54 -25.97
N LYS A 284 -4.30 10.95 -26.40
CA LYS A 284 -5.12 11.54 -27.46
C LYS A 284 -5.76 12.84 -26.99
N LYS A 285 -6.10 13.75 -27.91
CA LYS A 285 -6.64 15.09 -27.61
C LYS A 285 -7.86 15.03 -26.67
N GLU A 286 -8.79 14.12 -26.94
CA GLU A 286 -10.01 13.89 -26.17
C GLU A 286 -9.78 13.20 -24.80
N LYS A 287 -8.55 12.78 -24.51
CA LYS A 287 -8.16 12.06 -23.29
C LYS A 287 -7.30 12.90 -22.34
N ILE A 288 -6.94 14.12 -22.73
CA ILE A 288 -6.20 15.07 -21.91
C ILE A 288 -7.21 15.83 -21.06
N THR A 289 -7.33 15.47 -19.78
CA THR A 289 -8.31 16.08 -18.86
C THR A 289 -7.66 16.64 -17.60
N ILE A 290 -8.31 17.61 -16.97
CA ILE A 290 -7.87 18.21 -15.69
C ILE A 290 -7.67 17.11 -14.63
N ARG A 291 -8.64 16.19 -14.52
CA ARG A 291 -8.57 15.06 -13.58
C ARG A 291 -7.34 14.19 -13.79
N LYS A 292 -6.97 13.92 -15.05
CA LYS A 292 -5.82 13.07 -15.37
C LYS A 292 -4.50 13.76 -15.06
N PHE A 293 -4.39 15.06 -15.35
CA PHE A 293 -3.24 15.87 -14.98
C PHE A 293 -3.03 15.89 -13.45
N GLU A 294 -4.07 16.19 -12.67
CA GLU A 294 -4.00 16.20 -11.21
C GLU A 294 -3.72 14.81 -10.62
N LYS A 295 -4.30 13.75 -11.22
CA LYS A 295 -4.00 12.37 -10.84
C LYS A 295 -2.52 12.04 -11.07
N LEU A 296 -1.95 12.42 -12.22
CA LEU A 296 -0.54 12.15 -12.53
C LEU A 296 0.41 12.90 -11.58
N LYS A 297 0.12 14.17 -11.24
CA LYS A 297 0.87 14.89 -10.19
C LYS A 297 0.89 14.11 -8.88
N LEU A 298 -0.25 13.59 -8.47
CA LEU A 298 -0.37 12.77 -7.26
C LEU A 298 0.41 11.44 -7.38
N MET A 299 0.35 10.78 -8.53
CA MET A 299 1.07 9.53 -8.77
C MET A 299 2.59 9.74 -8.72
N ILE A 300 3.11 10.78 -9.37
CA ILE A 300 4.54 11.10 -9.38
C ILE A 300 5.03 11.48 -7.98
N LYS A 301 4.23 12.24 -7.21
CA LYS A 301 4.54 12.59 -5.81
C LYS A 301 4.66 11.39 -4.87
N LYS A 302 3.97 10.27 -5.15
CA LYS A 302 4.14 9.02 -4.37
C LYS A 302 5.47 8.33 -4.68
N SER A 303 6.11 8.66 -5.81
CA SER A 303 7.44 8.20 -6.21
C SER A 303 7.62 6.69 -6.05
N LEU A 304 6.65 5.92 -6.54
CA LEU A 304 6.72 4.46 -6.48
C LEU A 304 7.78 3.96 -7.45
N ASN A 305 8.65 3.10 -6.93
CA ASN A 305 9.70 2.46 -7.70
C ASN A 305 9.76 0.98 -7.32
N TYR A 306 9.42 0.14 -8.29
CA TYR A 306 9.53 -1.31 -8.19
C TYR A 306 9.81 -1.84 -9.60
N ASN A 307 10.85 -2.66 -9.75
CA ASN A 307 11.24 -3.15 -11.07
C ASN A 307 10.09 -3.89 -11.76
N GLY A 308 9.80 -3.52 -13.00
CA GLY A 308 8.67 -4.04 -13.75
C GLY A 308 7.31 -3.43 -13.39
N ILE A 309 7.25 -2.27 -12.73
CA ILE A 309 6.04 -1.45 -12.68
C ILE A 309 6.32 -0.16 -13.45
N CYS A 310 5.65 0.03 -14.58
CA CYS A 310 5.80 1.24 -15.41
C CYS A 310 5.01 2.40 -14.79
N TRP A 311 5.44 2.84 -13.61
CA TRP A 311 4.83 3.94 -12.87
C TRP A 311 5.15 5.29 -13.52
N PRO A 312 4.23 6.27 -13.51
CA PRO A 312 4.52 7.61 -14.02
C PRO A 312 5.70 8.25 -13.27
N HIS A 313 6.64 8.80 -14.03
CA HIS A 313 7.90 9.37 -13.53
C HIS A 313 7.94 10.89 -13.60
N LYS A 314 7.64 11.48 -14.77
CA LYS A 314 7.58 12.94 -14.98
C LYS A 314 6.41 13.30 -15.87
N ILE A 315 5.84 14.49 -15.67
CA ILE A 315 4.80 15.03 -16.55
C ILE A 315 5.45 15.59 -17.82
N ILE A 316 4.80 15.42 -18.95
CA ILE A 316 5.25 15.91 -20.25
C ILE A 316 4.32 16.99 -20.80
N PHE A 317 4.95 18.05 -21.29
CA PHE A 317 4.35 19.22 -21.93
C PHE A 317 4.81 19.35 -23.39
N ASN A 318 3.97 19.90 -24.26
CA ASN A 318 4.37 20.27 -25.62
C ASN A 318 5.17 21.59 -25.63
N ASN A 319 5.60 22.04 -26.82
CA ASN A 319 6.34 23.31 -26.99
C ASN A 319 5.58 24.55 -26.51
N SER A 320 4.25 24.49 -26.40
CA SER A 320 3.42 25.59 -25.90
C SER A 320 3.22 25.53 -24.38
N GLY A 321 3.89 24.62 -23.67
CA GLY A 321 3.73 24.44 -22.23
C GLY A 321 2.42 23.75 -21.83
N GLU A 322 1.74 23.09 -22.76
CA GLU A 322 0.46 22.42 -22.52
C GLU A 322 0.67 20.96 -22.13
N PHE A 323 -0.06 20.47 -21.12
CA PHE A 323 0.02 19.08 -20.66
C PHE A 323 -0.45 18.11 -21.75
N VAL A 324 0.38 17.11 -22.08
CA VAL A 324 0.07 16.14 -23.15
C VAL A 324 0.33 14.69 -22.76
N GLY A 325 1.09 14.43 -21.69
CA GLY A 325 1.51 13.06 -21.39
C GLY A 325 2.41 12.93 -20.16
N TYR A 326 3.12 11.81 -20.10
CA TYR A 326 4.07 11.52 -19.03
C TYR A 326 5.17 10.54 -19.48
N LEU A 327 6.31 10.56 -18.77
CA LEU A 327 7.39 9.58 -18.89
C LEU A 327 7.18 8.41 -17.93
N MET A 328 7.59 7.21 -18.36
CA MET A 328 7.59 6.01 -17.51
C MET A 328 8.71 5.04 -17.93
N PRO A 329 9.12 4.12 -17.04
CA PRO A 329 10.09 3.08 -17.40
C PRO A 329 9.62 2.23 -18.59
N MET A 330 10.56 1.78 -19.42
CA MET A 330 10.28 0.87 -20.53
C MET A 330 9.84 -0.50 -20.02
N ALA A 331 8.90 -1.13 -20.74
CA ALA A 331 8.42 -2.47 -20.47
C ALA A 331 8.92 -3.45 -21.53
N PHE A 332 9.15 -4.70 -21.13
CA PHE A 332 9.55 -5.78 -22.02
C PHE A 332 8.64 -7.01 -21.86
N GLY A 333 8.67 -7.89 -22.85
CA GLY A 333 7.93 -9.15 -22.83
C GLY A 333 6.67 -9.17 -23.67
N LYS A 334 5.91 -10.26 -23.56
CA LYS A 334 4.66 -10.51 -24.30
C LYS A 334 3.46 -10.40 -23.36
N GLU A 335 2.34 -9.87 -23.83
CA GLU A 335 1.09 -9.82 -23.06
C GLU A 335 0.73 -11.20 -22.48
N LEU A 336 0.43 -11.26 -21.18
CA LEU A 336 0.07 -12.49 -20.47
C LEU A 336 -1.12 -13.19 -21.15
N LYS A 337 -2.14 -12.44 -21.58
CA LYS A 337 -3.29 -13.01 -22.33
C LYS A 337 -2.80 -13.78 -23.56
N ARG A 338 -1.96 -13.13 -24.38
CA ARG A 338 -1.56 -13.63 -25.69
C ARG A 338 -0.56 -14.78 -25.58
N MET A 339 0.29 -14.74 -24.56
CA MET A 339 1.33 -15.74 -24.31
C MET A 339 0.81 -16.97 -23.53
N TYR A 340 -0.08 -16.75 -22.56
CA TYR A 340 -0.45 -17.77 -21.57
C TYR A 340 -1.90 -18.26 -21.68
N PHE A 341 -2.84 -17.41 -22.12
CA PHE A 341 -4.28 -17.76 -22.12
C PHE A 341 -4.81 -18.22 -23.48
N ILE A 342 -4.18 -17.81 -24.59
CA ILE A 342 -4.56 -18.22 -25.94
C ILE A 342 -3.70 -19.40 -26.38
N GLU A 343 -4.32 -20.54 -26.71
CA GLU A 343 -3.64 -21.79 -27.11
C GLU A 343 -2.54 -22.25 -26.12
N PRO A 344 -2.86 -22.36 -24.82
CA PRO A 344 -1.87 -22.58 -23.76
C PRO A 344 -1.03 -23.85 -23.98
N LYS A 345 -1.61 -24.95 -24.49
CA LYS A 345 -0.87 -26.20 -24.76
C LYS A 345 0.29 -25.99 -25.73
N LYS A 346 0.10 -25.17 -26.77
CA LYS A 346 1.11 -24.90 -27.80
C LYS A 346 2.17 -23.94 -27.28
N LYS A 347 1.76 -22.87 -26.59
CA LYS A 347 2.67 -21.79 -26.16
C LYS A 347 3.45 -22.11 -24.89
N LEU A 348 2.93 -22.98 -24.04
CA LEU A 348 3.52 -23.34 -22.74
C LEU A 348 4.07 -24.78 -22.76
N ILE A 349 4.43 -25.31 -23.93
CA ILE A 349 4.88 -26.71 -24.10
C ILE A 349 6.12 -27.04 -23.25
N ASN A 350 7.03 -26.07 -23.10
CA ASN A 350 8.26 -26.20 -22.29
C ASN A 350 8.09 -25.77 -20.83
N TRP A 351 6.89 -25.33 -20.43
CA TRP A 351 6.65 -24.90 -19.06
C TRP A 351 6.37 -26.09 -18.16
N LYS A 352 6.84 -26.00 -16.92
CA LYS A 352 6.47 -26.88 -15.82
C LYS A 352 5.46 -26.17 -14.91
N LYS A 353 4.83 -26.91 -14.00
CA LYS A 353 3.90 -26.33 -13.03
C LYS A 353 4.58 -25.29 -12.14
N ILE A 354 5.86 -25.49 -11.82
CA ILE A 354 6.66 -24.55 -11.01
C ILE A 354 6.80 -23.18 -11.69
N ASP A 355 6.86 -23.12 -13.03
CA ASP A 355 6.97 -21.86 -13.77
C ASP A 355 5.69 -21.04 -13.65
N ALA A 356 4.53 -21.70 -13.73
CA ALA A 356 3.23 -21.08 -13.47
C ALA A 356 3.14 -20.49 -12.05
N VAL A 357 3.67 -21.22 -11.05
CA VAL A 357 3.66 -20.77 -9.65
C VAL A 357 4.62 -19.61 -9.43
N ASN A 358 5.83 -19.66 -10.01
CA ASN A 358 6.77 -18.54 -9.98
C ASN A 358 6.16 -17.28 -10.63
N LEU A 359 5.51 -17.43 -11.80
CA LEU A 359 4.81 -16.32 -12.45
C LEU A 359 3.72 -15.71 -11.56
N ALA A 360 2.93 -16.55 -10.90
CA ALA A 360 1.92 -16.10 -9.95
C ALA A 360 2.53 -15.34 -8.75
N ILE A 361 3.64 -15.84 -8.19
CA ILE A 361 4.38 -15.19 -7.10
C ILE A 361 4.88 -13.81 -7.55
N THR A 362 5.59 -13.72 -8.69
CA THR A 362 6.15 -12.47 -9.19
C THR A 362 5.07 -11.42 -9.48
N ILE A 363 3.91 -11.83 -9.99
CA ILE A 363 2.75 -10.94 -10.16
C ILE A 363 2.21 -10.49 -8.79
N LEU A 364 2.04 -11.43 -7.85
CA LEU A 364 1.50 -11.14 -6.51
C LEU A 364 2.40 -10.21 -5.69
N GLU A 365 3.73 -10.33 -5.80
CA GLU A 365 4.69 -9.44 -5.16
C GLU A 365 4.50 -7.99 -5.61
N LYS A 366 4.36 -7.76 -6.92
CA LYS A 366 4.07 -6.43 -7.49
C LYS A 366 2.72 -5.88 -7.03
N ILE A 367 1.68 -6.71 -7.07
CA ILE A 367 0.35 -6.31 -6.58
C ILE A 367 0.40 -5.98 -5.08
N ASN A 368 1.11 -6.79 -4.28
CA ASN A 368 1.27 -6.56 -2.84
C ASN A 368 2.04 -5.27 -2.56
N TYR A 369 3.08 -4.95 -3.35
CA TYR A 369 3.78 -3.67 -3.29
C TYR A 369 2.82 -2.49 -3.54
N LEU A 370 2.03 -2.54 -4.63
CA LEU A 370 1.02 -1.51 -4.96
C LEU A 370 -0.03 -1.36 -3.85
N HIS A 371 -0.57 -2.47 -3.36
CA HIS A 371 -1.55 -2.50 -2.26
C HIS A 371 -1.00 -1.90 -0.98
N SER A 372 0.26 -2.18 -0.65
CA SER A 372 0.93 -1.63 0.53
C SER A 372 1.11 -0.10 0.47
N ASN A 373 0.98 0.47 -0.73
CA ASN A 373 1.02 1.91 -1.02
C ASN A 373 -0.37 2.51 -1.27
N ASN A 374 -1.44 1.75 -0.99
CA ASN A 374 -2.84 2.11 -1.23
C ASN A 374 -3.16 2.40 -2.71
N ILE A 375 -2.50 1.68 -3.61
CA ILE A 375 -2.83 1.66 -5.04
C ILE A 375 -3.65 0.41 -5.34
N ILE A 376 -4.76 0.59 -6.07
CA ILE A 376 -5.64 -0.49 -6.52
C ILE A 376 -5.59 -0.47 -8.04
N LEU A 377 -5.31 -1.60 -8.69
CA LEU A 377 -5.22 -1.67 -10.15
C LEU A 377 -6.58 -1.30 -10.78
N GLY A 378 -7.66 -1.78 -10.16
CA GLY A 378 -9.05 -1.52 -10.52
C GLY A 378 -9.54 -2.36 -11.69
N ASP A 379 -8.69 -2.57 -12.69
CA ASP A 379 -8.91 -3.44 -13.83
C ASP A 379 -7.70 -4.37 -14.01
N ILE A 380 -7.71 -5.52 -13.31
CA ILE A 380 -6.69 -6.55 -13.54
C ILE A 380 -6.94 -7.13 -14.92
N ASN A 381 -6.19 -6.63 -15.89
CA ASN A 381 -6.28 -7.02 -17.29
C ASN A 381 -5.00 -7.77 -17.70
N PRO A 382 -5.08 -9.05 -18.09
CA PRO A 382 -3.94 -9.82 -18.57
C PRO A 382 -3.25 -9.27 -19.82
N MET A 383 -3.84 -8.29 -20.52
CA MET A 383 -3.16 -7.56 -21.60
C MET A 383 -2.19 -6.50 -21.06
N ASN A 384 -2.40 -6.01 -19.83
CA ASN A 384 -1.56 -5.00 -19.19
C ASN A 384 -0.44 -5.60 -18.32
N ILE A 385 -0.25 -6.93 -18.38
CA ILE A 385 0.86 -7.65 -17.74
C ILE A 385 1.71 -8.24 -18.86
N LEU A 386 2.92 -7.73 -19.06
CA LEU A 386 3.87 -8.28 -20.02
C LEU A 386 4.80 -9.26 -19.31
N VAL A 387 5.00 -10.44 -19.89
CA VAL A 387 5.81 -11.51 -19.34
C VAL A 387 7.04 -11.69 -20.21
N VAL A 388 8.22 -11.52 -19.60
CA VAL A 388 9.50 -11.91 -20.21
C VAL A 388 9.75 -13.38 -19.90
N ASN A 389 9.68 -13.74 -18.61
CA ASN A 389 9.84 -15.09 -18.09
C ASN A 389 9.06 -15.23 -16.75
N PRO A 390 8.99 -16.42 -16.14
CA PRO A 390 8.26 -16.63 -14.89
C PRO A 390 8.65 -15.72 -13.70
N LYS A 391 9.85 -15.14 -13.70
CA LYS A 391 10.35 -14.28 -12.61
C LYS A 391 10.45 -12.80 -12.99
N GLU A 392 10.10 -12.46 -14.23
CA GLU A 392 10.23 -11.11 -14.76
C GLU A 392 8.98 -10.73 -15.56
N VAL A 393 8.22 -9.80 -14.99
CA VAL A 393 6.98 -9.28 -15.57
C VAL A 393 6.92 -7.77 -15.43
N TYR A 394 6.24 -7.12 -16.37
CA TYR A 394 6.03 -5.68 -16.41
C TYR A 394 4.54 -5.35 -16.34
N PHE A 395 4.16 -4.41 -15.47
CA PHE A 395 2.82 -3.85 -15.42
C PHE A 395 2.80 -2.53 -16.18
N VAL A 396 1.99 -2.48 -17.24
CA VAL A 396 1.80 -1.29 -18.08
C VAL A 396 0.44 -0.66 -17.81
N ASP A 397 0.22 0.52 -18.39
CA ASP A 397 -1.04 1.29 -18.26
C ASP A 397 -1.41 1.61 -16.81
N THR A 398 -0.39 1.89 -15.99
CA THR A 398 -0.54 2.12 -14.55
C THR A 398 -1.23 3.45 -14.24
N ASP A 399 -1.30 4.39 -15.18
CA ASP A 399 -2.04 5.65 -15.06
C ASP A 399 -3.56 5.46 -14.97
N SER A 400 -4.06 4.27 -15.29
CA SER A 400 -5.46 3.88 -15.05
C SER A 400 -5.75 3.57 -13.57
N TYR A 401 -4.74 3.17 -12.80
CA TYR A 401 -4.92 2.62 -11.44
C TYR A 401 -5.60 3.61 -10.49
N GLN A 402 -6.40 3.10 -9.57
CA GLN A 402 -7.03 3.91 -8.55
C GLN A 402 -6.01 4.32 -7.49
N ILE A 403 -6.00 5.62 -7.20
CA ILE A 403 -5.15 6.25 -6.19
C ILE A 403 -6.00 7.23 -5.39
N GLU A 404 -6.09 6.99 -4.08
CA GLU A 404 -6.89 7.83 -3.17
C GLU A 404 -8.34 8.01 -3.67
N ARG A 405 -8.75 9.25 -3.99
CA ARG A 405 -10.09 9.58 -4.47
C ARG A 405 -10.20 9.60 -6.00
N PHE A 406 -9.15 9.24 -6.73
CA PHE A 406 -9.17 9.13 -8.20
C PHE A 406 -9.48 7.69 -8.60
N PRO A 407 -10.70 7.39 -9.08
CA PRO A 407 -11.12 6.04 -9.42
C PRO A 407 -10.37 5.50 -10.65
N CYS A 408 -10.35 4.18 -10.80
CA CYS A 408 -10.05 3.52 -12.06
C CYS A 408 -11.39 3.38 -12.84
N PRO A 409 -11.58 4.10 -13.96
CA PRO A 409 -12.88 4.24 -14.60
C PRO A 409 -13.29 3.02 -15.46
N VAL A 410 -12.35 2.10 -15.69
CA VAL A 410 -12.54 0.90 -16.53
C VAL A 410 -12.58 -0.36 -15.68
N GLY A 411 -13.05 -1.46 -16.26
CA GLY A 411 -13.04 -2.78 -15.63
C GLY A 411 -13.50 -3.86 -16.60
N THR A 412 -12.87 -5.02 -16.52
CA THR A 412 -13.15 -6.21 -17.31
C THR A 412 -14.21 -7.06 -16.61
N ILE A 413 -15.29 -7.46 -17.30
CA ILE A 413 -16.45 -8.14 -16.71
C ILE A 413 -16.04 -9.44 -16.02
N GLU A 414 -15.12 -10.18 -16.66
CA GLU A 414 -14.58 -11.46 -16.23
C GLU A 414 -13.82 -11.36 -14.89
N PHE A 415 -13.20 -10.22 -14.61
CA PHE A 415 -12.47 -9.97 -13.36
C PHE A 415 -13.31 -9.19 -12.33
N THR A 416 -14.47 -8.67 -12.73
CA THR A 416 -15.32 -7.85 -11.88
C THR A 416 -16.01 -8.72 -10.82
N PRO A 417 -15.90 -8.38 -9.53
CA PRO A 417 -16.54 -9.18 -8.48
C PRO A 417 -18.08 -9.07 -8.53
N PRO A 418 -18.81 -10.07 -7.99
CA PRO A 418 -20.27 -10.15 -8.09
C PRO A 418 -21.01 -8.88 -7.65
N GLU A 419 -20.54 -8.23 -6.58
CA GLU A 419 -21.15 -7.02 -6.02
C GLU A 419 -20.93 -5.74 -6.85
N LEU A 420 -20.00 -5.77 -7.82
CA LEU A 420 -19.69 -4.65 -8.71
C LEU A 420 -20.18 -4.87 -10.15
N GLN A 421 -20.81 -6.00 -10.44
CA GLN A 421 -21.33 -6.29 -11.77
C GLN A 421 -22.37 -5.24 -12.21
N GLY A 422 -22.21 -4.71 -13.43
CA GLY A 422 -23.11 -3.70 -14.00
C GLY A 422 -23.02 -2.31 -13.37
N LYS A 423 -22.00 -2.02 -12.55
CA LYS A 423 -21.78 -0.70 -11.96
C LYS A 423 -20.87 0.17 -12.85
N ASN A 424 -21.12 1.48 -12.88
CA ASN A 424 -20.22 2.43 -13.54
C ASN A 424 -19.01 2.72 -12.65
N PHE A 425 -17.82 2.27 -13.07
CA PHE A 425 -16.60 2.36 -12.30
C PHE A 425 -16.01 3.77 -12.20
N GLY A 426 -16.33 4.66 -13.16
CA GLY A 426 -15.96 6.09 -13.05
C GLY A 426 -16.59 6.78 -11.84
N ASN A 427 -17.67 6.21 -11.31
CA ASN A 427 -18.46 6.74 -10.21
C ASN A 427 -18.29 5.97 -8.89
N ILE A 428 -17.28 5.09 -8.79
CA ILE A 428 -17.05 4.25 -7.60
C ILE A 428 -15.58 4.25 -7.17
N ILE A 429 -15.34 4.45 -5.87
CA ILE A 429 -14.05 4.15 -5.23
C ILE A 429 -14.08 2.69 -4.77
N ARG A 430 -13.27 1.85 -5.43
CA ARG A 430 -13.12 0.44 -5.06
C ARG A 430 -12.29 0.32 -3.79
N THR A 431 -12.45 -0.79 -3.08
CA THR A 431 -11.61 -1.17 -1.94
C THR A 431 -10.68 -2.31 -2.35
N LEU A 432 -9.60 -2.54 -1.57
CA LEU A 432 -8.74 -3.71 -1.78
C LEU A 432 -9.53 -5.03 -1.77
N LYS A 433 -10.60 -5.10 -0.97
CA LYS A 433 -11.49 -6.28 -0.89
C LYS A 433 -12.24 -6.56 -2.20
N ASN A 434 -12.52 -5.53 -3.00
CA ASN A 434 -13.09 -5.72 -4.33
C ASN A 434 -12.04 -6.35 -5.27
N GLU A 435 -10.79 -5.89 -5.22
CA GLU A 435 -9.71 -6.38 -6.08
C GLU A 435 -9.22 -7.80 -5.72
N TYR A 436 -9.33 -8.22 -4.46
CA TYR A 436 -8.96 -9.58 -4.04
C TYR A 436 -9.68 -10.69 -4.81
N PHE A 437 -10.89 -10.43 -5.29
CA PHE A 437 -11.60 -11.37 -6.17
C PHE A 437 -10.93 -11.47 -7.55
N ALA A 438 -10.62 -10.33 -8.17
CA ALA A 438 -9.91 -10.29 -9.46
C ALA A 438 -8.53 -10.98 -9.37
N ILE A 439 -7.84 -10.84 -8.25
CA ILE A 439 -6.59 -11.57 -7.98
C ILE A 439 -6.84 -13.08 -7.97
N ALA A 440 -7.88 -13.55 -7.27
CA ALA A 440 -8.22 -14.97 -7.26
C ALA A 440 -8.55 -15.50 -8.68
N ILE A 441 -9.30 -14.74 -9.48
CA ILE A 441 -9.57 -15.08 -10.89
C ILE A 441 -8.25 -15.24 -11.66
N LEU A 442 -7.34 -14.27 -11.56
CA LEU A 442 -6.05 -14.30 -12.24
C LEU A 442 -5.24 -15.54 -11.82
N LEU A 443 -5.14 -15.82 -10.52
CA LEU A 443 -4.41 -16.97 -10.01
C LEU A 443 -5.03 -18.29 -10.47
N PHE A 444 -6.36 -18.39 -10.50
CA PHE A 444 -7.04 -19.55 -11.03
C PHE A 444 -6.68 -19.77 -12.51
N MET A 445 -6.74 -18.72 -13.32
CA MET A 445 -6.38 -18.76 -14.74
C MET A 445 -4.89 -19.01 -14.98
N LEU A 446 -4.01 -18.70 -14.03
CA LEU A 446 -2.59 -19.08 -14.09
C LEU A 446 -2.41 -20.57 -13.77
N MET A 447 -3.13 -21.08 -12.76
CA MET A 447 -3.05 -22.49 -12.35
C MET A 447 -3.72 -23.44 -13.34
N LEU A 448 -4.81 -22.99 -13.97
CA LEU A 448 -5.52 -23.61 -15.09
C LEU A 448 -5.40 -22.66 -16.31
N PRO A 449 -4.28 -22.69 -17.04
CA PRO A 449 -3.92 -21.74 -18.10
C PRO A 449 -5.06 -21.18 -18.97
N GLY A 450 -5.51 -19.96 -18.67
CA GLY A 450 -6.53 -19.25 -19.45
C GLY A 450 -7.96 -19.73 -19.23
N LYS A 451 -8.19 -20.75 -18.42
CA LYS A 451 -9.54 -21.21 -18.11
C LYS A 451 -10.14 -20.38 -16.98
N HIS A 452 -11.23 -19.68 -17.31
CA HIS A 452 -11.96 -18.90 -16.32
C HIS A 452 -12.69 -19.81 -15.30
N PRO A 453 -12.71 -19.47 -13.99
CA PRO A 453 -13.32 -20.33 -12.97
C PRO A 453 -14.83 -20.52 -13.15
N TYR A 454 -15.53 -19.57 -13.78
CA TYR A 454 -16.97 -19.65 -14.03
C TYR A 454 -17.35 -20.15 -15.43
N SER A 455 -16.40 -20.68 -16.21
CA SER A 455 -16.75 -21.33 -17.48
C SER A 455 -17.40 -22.70 -17.24
N GLN A 456 -18.60 -22.94 -17.79
CA GLN A 456 -19.36 -24.20 -17.65
C GLN A 456 -19.71 -24.82 -19.01
N LYS A 457 -20.10 -26.11 -19.04
CA LYS A 457 -20.62 -26.80 -20.24
C LYS A 457 -22.04 -26.27 -20.58
N GLY A 458 -22.31 -25.97 -21.87
CA GLY A 458 -23.61 -25.42 -22.33
C GLY A 458 -23.87 -23.95 -21.96
N GLY A 459 -22.80 -23.17 -21.71
CA GLY A 459 -22.80 -22.01 -20.81
C GLY A 459 -23.76 -20.86 -21.10
N GLU A 460 -24.38 -20.38 -20.01
CA GLU A 460 -24.95 -19.03 -19.89
C GLU A 460 -23.86 -17.93 -19.88
N ASP A 461 -24.28 -16.66 -20.00
CA ASP A 461 -23.46 -15.44 -19.87
C ASP A 461 -22.51 -15.48 -18.64
N ILE A 462 -21.21 -15.29 -18.87
CA ILE A 462 -20.15 -15.30 -17.83
C ILE A 462 -20.46 -14.32 -16.69
N LYS A 463 -21.11 -13.19 -17.01
CA LYS A 463 -21.54 -12.17 -16.06
C LYS A 463 -22.58 -12.74 -15.10
N LYS A 464 -23.55 -13.52 -15.61
CA LYS A 464 -24.58 -14.20 -14.82
C LYS A 464 -23.94 -15.26 -13.92
N ASN A 465 -22.98 -16.04 -14.43
CA ASN A 465 -22.27 -17.04 -13.64
C ASN A 465 -21.45 -16.44 -12.50
N ILE A 466 -20.76 -15.32 -12.73
CA ILE A 466 -20.06 -14.59 -11.68
C ILE A 466 -21.06 -14.05 -10.65
N LYS A 467 -22.13 -13.38 -11.10
CA LYS A 467 -23.15 -12.80 -10.21
C LYS A 467 -23.80 -13.85 -9.30
N ASN A 468 -24.05 -15.04 -9.83
CA ASN A 468 -24.63 -16.16 -9.09
C ASN A 468 -23.57 -16.97 -8.30
N MET A 469 -22.29 -16.73 -8.57
CA MET A 469 -21.16 -17.48 -8.02
C MET A 469 -21.28 -19.00 -8.30
N ASN A 470 -21.70 -19.34 -9.51
CA ASN A 470 -21.91 -20.71 -9.98
C ASN A 470 -20.57 -21.37 -10.36
N PHE A 471 -19.78 -21.78 -9.38
CA PHE A 471 -18.49 -22.42 -9.61
C PHE A 471 -18.67 -23.92 -9.98
N PRO A 472 -18.15 -24.39 -11.13
CA PRO A 472 -18.47 -25.71 -11.65
C PRO A 472 -17.53 -26.84 -11.20
N TYR A 473 -16.34 -26.52 -10.66
CA TYR A 473 -15.39 -27.55 -10.27
C TYR A 473 -15.75 -28.15 -8.90
N THR A 474 -15.65 -29.48 -8.83
CA THR A 474 -15.99 -30.25 -7.63
C THR A 474 -14.89 -30.18 -6.58
N PHE A 475 -15.30 -30.20 -5.32
CA PHE A 475 -14.43 -30.34 -4.15
C PHE A 475 -15.18 -31.17 -3.09
N MET A 476 -14.58 -32.27 -2.63
CA MET A 476 -15.20 -33.27 -1.74
C MET A 476 -16.53 -33.85 -2.30
N LYS A 477 -17.53 -34.09 -1.44
CA LYS A 477 -18.84 -34.69 -1.75
C LYS A 477 -19.77 -33.76 -2.56
N GLN A 478 -19.37 -32.52 -2.85
CA GLN A 478 -20.19 -31.59 -3.64
C GLN A 478 -19.91 -31.82 -5.13
N THR A 479 -20.84 -32.51 -5.79
CA THR A 479 -20.77 -32.79 -7.23
C THR A 479 -21.56 -31.75 -8.02
N ASN A 480 -20.87 -30.93 -8.80
CA ASN A 480 -21.43 -30.16 -9.90
C ASN A 480 -21.04 -30.86 -11.21
N LYS A 481 -21.99 -31.48 -11.90
CA LYS A 481 -21.78 -32.23 -13.16
C LYS A 481 -21.49 -31.32 -14.39
N VAL A 482 -21.20 -30.04 -14.17
CA VAL A 482 -21.10 -29.00 -15.21
C VAL A 482 -19.66 -28.53 -15.44
N ALA A 483 -18.68 -29.18 -14.79
CA ALA A 483 -17.26 -28.91 -14.97
C ALA A 483 -16.86 -29.06 -16.45
N PRO A 484 -16.07 -28.13 -17.01
CA PRO A 484 -15.58 -28.25 -18.39
C PRO A 484 -14.76 -29.51 -18.61
N GLU A 485 -15.05 -30.24 -19.69
CA GLU A 485 -14.30 -31.43 -20.11
C GLU A 485 -12.89 -31.08 -20.63
N GLY A 486 -12.05 -32.11 -20.78
CA GLY A 486 -10.72 -32.00 -21.36
C GLY A 486 -9.60 -31.77 -20.34
N MET A 487 -8.49 -31.14 -20.76
CA MET A 487 -7.28 -31.07 -19.93
C MET A 487 -7.45 -30.33 -18.59
N TRP A 488 -8.47 -29.48 -18.45
CA TRP A 488 -8.67 -28.66 -17.25
C TRP A 488 -9.02 -29.49 -16.01
N VAL A 489 -9.77 -30.58 -16.17
CA VAL A 489 -10.08 -31.49 -15.04
C VAL A 489 -8.84 -32.24 -14.56
N PHE A 490 -7.92 -32.57 -15.46
CA PHE A 490 -6.65 -33.19 -15.11
C PHE A 490 -5.76 -32.20 -14.34
N ILE A 491 -5.64 -30.97 -14.82
CA ILE A 491 -4.89 -29.91 -14.13
C ILE A 491 -5.48 -29.65 -12.74
N TRP A 492 -6.79 -29.49 -12.64
CA TRP A 492 -7.49 -29.32 -11.36
C TRP A 492 -7.19 -30.47 -10.40
N SER A 493 -7.29 -31.72 -10.85
CA SER A 493 -7.03 -32.89 -10.00
C SER A 493 -5.61 -32.92 -9.41
N HIS A 494 -4.64 -32.37 -10.15
CA HIS A 494 -3.22 -32.33 -9.78
C HIS A 494 -2.85 -31.16 -8.84
N LEU A 495 -3.72 -30.16 -8.66
CA LEU A 495 -3.51 -29.11 -7.65
C LEU A 495 -3.52 -29.68 -6.23
N THR A 496 -2.82 -29.01 -5.32
CA THR A 496 -2.84 -29.36 -3.89
C THR A 496 -4.25 -29.23 -3.32
N TYR A 497 -4.52 -30.00 -2.27
CA TYR A 497 -5.80 -29.92 -1.56
C TYR A 497 -6.07 -28.50 -1.06
N ALA A 498 -5.07 -27.84 -0.46
CA ALA A 498 -5.18 -26.49 0.09
C ALA A 498 -5.54 -25.44 -0.98
N LEU A 499 -4.97 -25.54 -2.19
CA LEU A 499 -5.32 -24.64 -3.29
C LEU A 499 -6.72 -24.89 -3.81
N LYS A 500 -7.12 -26.15 -4.00
CA LYS A 500 -8.49 -26.49 -4.41
C LYS A 500 -9.52 -25.98 -3.41
N GLU A 501 -9.26 -26.17 -2.11
CA GLU A 501 -10.11 -25.67 -1.03
C GLU A 501 -10.29 -24.15 -1.10
N LYS A 502 -9.19 -23.40 -1.28
CA LYS A 502 -9.24 -21.94 -1.35
C LYS A 502 -9.98 -21.43 -2.58
N PHE A 503 -9.70 -21.99 -3.76
CA PHE A 503 -10.41 -21.64 -5.00
C PHE A 503 -11.89 -21.97 -4.90
N PHE A 504 -12.23 -23.13 -4.37
CA PHE A 504 -13.61 -23.51 -4.12
C PHE A 504 -14.31 -22.51 -3.19
N ASN A 505 -13.69 -22.18 -2.05
CA ASN A 505 -14.28 -21.31 -1.04
C ASN A 505 -14.38 -19.82 -1.45
N ILE A 506 -13.60 -19.36 -2.42
CA ILE A 506 -13.72 -17.97 -2.92
C ILE A 506 -14.71 -17.84 -4.07
N PHE A 507 -14.86 -18.87 -4.90
CA PHE A 507 -15.74 -18.81 -6.08
C PHE A 507 -17.12 -19.38 -5.85
N ASN A 508 -17.31 -20.25 -4.87
CA ASN A 508 -18.63 -20.77 -4.53
C ASN A 508 -19.40 -19.77 -3.64
N LYS A 509 -20.69 -19.55 -3.92
CA LYS A 509 -21.57 -18.61 -3.22
C LYS A 509 -21.49 -18.74 -1.69
N ASN A 510 -21.54 -19.96 -1.18
CA ASN A 510 -21.53 -20.28 0.26
C ASN A 510 -20.13 -20.57 0.80
N GLY A 511 -19.08 -20.31 0.01
CA GLY A 511 -17.70 -20.55 0.40
C GLY A 511 -17.23 -19.57 1.48
N LYS A 512 -16.32 -20.03 2.34
CA LYS A 512 -15.77 -19.24 3.46
C LYS A 512 -15.20 -17.87 3.05
N TYR A 513 -14.68 -17.77 1.82
CA TYR A 513 -13.98 -16.58 1.31
C TYR A 513 -14.78 -15.85 0.21
N SER A 514 -16.05 -16.19 -0.01
CA SER A 514 -16.88 -15.61 -1.08
C SER A 514 -17.21 -14.13 -0.84
N HIS A 515 -17.41 -13.75 0.42
CA HIS A 515 -17.82 -12.42 0.83
C HIS A 515 -16.68 -11.42 0.99
N LEU A 516 -16.95 -10.15 0.67
CA LEU A 516 -16.00 -9.03 0.76
C LEU A 516 -15.16 -8.99 2.05
N LYS A 517 -15.76 -9.27 3.21
CA LYS A 517 -15.08 -9.18 4.51
C LYS A 517 -14.14 -10.36 4.79
N THR A 518 -14.35 -11.50 4.15
CA THR A 518 -13.60 -12.74 4.39
C THR A 518 -12.69 -13.14 3.23
N ARG A 519 -12.82 -12.51 2.06
CA ARG A 519 -11.94 -12.73 0.89
C ARG A 519 -10.46 -12.74 1.26
N LEU A 520 -9.75 -13.73 0.72
CA LEU A 520 -8.31 -13.85 0.89
C LEU A 520 -7.59 -12.65 0.29
N ASN A 521 -6.76 -11.99 1.08
CA ASN A 521 -5.96 -10.86 0.61
C ASN A 521 -4.72 -11.32 -0.17
N THR A 522 -4.06 -10.38 -0.84
CA THR A 522 -2.88 -10.62 -1.68
C THR A 522 -1.76 -11.35 -0.93
N LYS A 523 -1.48 -10.99 0.33
CA LYS A 523 -0.44 -11.65 1.14
C LYS A 523 -0.80 -13.10 1.47
N GLN A 524 -2.08 -13.38 1.72
CA GLN A 524 -2.55 -14.75 1.96
C GLN A 524 -2.42 -15.62 0.71
N TRP A 525 -2.69 -15.06 -0.47
CA TRP A 525 -2.45 -15.74 -1.74
C TRP A 525 -0.97 -15.94 -2.04
N LEU A 526 -0.13 -14.94 -1.78
CA LEU A 526 1.33 -15.04 -1.96
C LEU A 526 1.91 -16.18 -1.12
N ASN A 527 1.59 -16.21 0.18
CA ASN A 527 2.00 -17.29 1.07
C ASN A 527 1.47 -18.67 0.64
N GLU A 528 0.30 -18.74 0.01
CA GLU A 528 -0.19 -20.01 -0.52
C GLU A 528 0.59 -20.46 -1.76
N MET A 529 0.93 -19.53 -2.67
CA MET A 529 1.75 -19.84 -3.84
C MET A 529 3.18 -20.21 -3.45
N GLU A 530 3.77 -19.56 -2.44
CA GLU A 530 5.07 -19.93 -1.88
C GLU A 530 5.07 -21.34 -1.28
N LYS A 531 4.01 -21.70 -0.52
CA LYS A 531 3.85 -23.08 -0.04
C LYS A 531 3.72 -24.07 -1.17
N TYR A 532 2.99 -23.72 -2.23
CA TYR A 532 2.86 -24.61 -3.39
C TYR A 532 4.18 -24.76 -4.14
N LYS A 533 4.95 -23.68 -4.27
CA LYS A 533 6.31 -23.70 -4.82
C LYS A 533 7.20 -24.66 -4.04
N LEU A 534 7.26 -24.51 -2.71
CA LEU A 534 8.04 -25.39 -1.84
C LEU A 534 7.60 -26.87 -1.94
N PHE A 535 6.30 -27.12 -2.09
CA PHE A 535 5.78 -28.47 -2.34
C PHE A 535 6.27 -29.05 -3.67
N LEU A 536 6.27 -28.25 -4.74
CA LEU A 536 6.73 -28.67 -6.07
C LEU A 536 8.25 -28.85 -6.16
N GLU A 537 9.03 -28.08 -5.38
CA GLU A 537 10.48 -28.23 -5.29
C GLU A 537 10.88 -29.48 -4.48
N ASN A 538 10.04 -29.89 -3.52
CA ASN A 538 10.27 -31.08 -2.71
C ASN A 538 9.74 -32.35 -3.38
N ASN A 539 10.45 -32.82 -4.40
CA ASN A 539 10.08 -33.98 -5.24
C ASN A 539 9.68 -35.24 -4.45
N SER A 540 10.25 -35.49 -3.27
CA SER A 540 9.94 -36.69 -2.47
C SER A 540 8.52 -36.70 -1.90
N LYS A 541 7.85 -35.54 -1.79
CA LYS A 541 6.46 -35.43 -1.34
C LYS A 541 5.44 -35.56 -2.49
N ILE A 542 5.91 -35.66 -3.73
CA ILE A 542 5.06 -35.70 -4.91
C ILE A 542 4.72 -37.16 -5.25
N VAL A 543 3.54 -37.60 -4.81
CA VAL A 543 3.03 -38.95 -5.06
C VAL A 543 2.85 -39.25 -6.56
N ASP A 544 2.42 -38.26 -7.34
CA ASP A 544 2.22 -38.40 -8.79
C ASP A 544 3.11 -37.41 -9.53
N LYS A 545 4.15 -37.90 -10.23
CA LYS A 545 5.10 -37.05 -10.95
C LYS A 545 4.43 -36.15 -12.00
N MET A 546 3.24 -36.51 -12.51
CA MET A 546 2.48 -35.63 -13.42
C MET A 546 2.01 -34.33 -12.76
N SER A 547 2.04 -34.21 -11.42
CA SER A 547 1.82 -32.94 -10.72
C SER A 547 2.86 -31.87 -11.05
N LEU A 548 4.05 -32.26 -11.53
CA LEU A 548 5.08 -31.33 -11.98
C LEU A 548 4.80 -30.77 -13.39
N ASN A 549 3.98 -31.47 -14.17
CA ASN A 549 3.70 -31.08 -15.56
C ASN A 549 2.73 -29.92 -15.61
N MET A 550 2.92 -29.05 -16.60
CA MET A 550 1.98 -27.95 -16.85
C MET A 550 0.61 -28.47 -17.29
N PHE A 551 0.62 -29.51 -18.14
CA PHE A 551 -0.56 -30.17 -18.71
C PHE A 551 -0.53 -31.69 -18.45
N PRO A 552 -0.90 -32.17 -17.26
CA PRO A 552 -1.16 -33.59 -17.03
C PRO A 552 -2.22 -34.14 -17.99
N THR A 553 -2.04 -35.40 -18.41
CA THR A 553 -2.88 -36.07 -19.43
C THR A 553 -3.93 -37.02 -18.84
N ARG A 554 -3.96 -37.17 -17.51
CA ARG A 554 -4.91 -38.03 -16.77
C ARG A 554 -5.24 -37.44 -15.41
N TYR A 555 -6.16 -38.06 -14.68
CA TYR A 555 -6.41 -37.74 -13.28
C TYR A 555 -5.21 -38.10 -12.38
N LYS A 556 -5.04 -37.33 -11.29
CA LYS A 556 -4.02 -37.57 -10.27
C LYS A 556 -4.22 -38.94 -9.62
N LYS A 557 -3.16 -39.74 -9.53
CA LYS A 557 -3.14 -40.99 -8.75
C LYS A 557 -3.00 -40.69 -7.25
N LEU A 558 -3.79 -41.37 -6.43
CA LEU A 558 -3.67 -41.37 -4.97
C LEU A 558 -3.20 -42.77 -4.56
N GLY A 559 -1.88 -43.00 -4.52
CA GLY A 559 -1.32 -44.34 -4.26
C GLY A 559 -1.65 -45.35 -5.38
N ASN A 560 -1.80 -46.63 -5.03
CA ASN A 560 -2.11 -47.73 -5.96
C ASN A 560 -3.57 -47.78 -6.45
N LEU A 561 -4.38 -46.75 -6.19
CA LEU A 561 -5.77 -46.72 -6.64
C LEU A 561 -5.84 -46.38 -8.14
N ILE A 562 -6.14 -47.38 -8.95
CA ILE A 562 -6.50 -47.24 -10.36
C ILE A 562 -7.94 -46.74 -10.42
N TYR A 563 -8.15 -45.48 -10.82
CA TYR A 563 -9.48 -44.99 -11.17
C TYR A 563 -9.93 -45.71 -12.44
N LYS A 564 -10.90 -46.64 -12.33
CA LYS A 564 -11.62 -47.18 -13.49
C LYS A 564 -12.37 -46.01 -14.14
N ASN A 565 -12.01 -45.71 -15.39
CA ASN A 565 -12.85 -44.87 -16.24
C ASN A 565 -14.17 -45.61 -16.46
N ASN A 566 -15.25 -45.16 -15.84
CA ASN A 566 -16.58 -45.53 -16.33
C ASN A 566 -16.78 -44.80 -17.65
N LYS A 567 -16.86 -45.58 -18.73
CA LYS A 567 -17.16 -45.14 -20.08
C LYS A 567 -18.46 -44.34 -20.14
#